data_AF-X0VSP8-F1
#
_entry.id   AF-X0VSP8-F1
#
_cell.length_a   1.000
_cell.length_b   1.000
_cell.length_c   1.000
_cell.angle_alpha   90.00
_cell.angle_beta   90.00
_cell.angle_gamma   90.00
#
_symmetry.space_group_name_H-M   'P 1'
#
loop_
_entity.id
_entity.type
_entity.pdbx_description
1 polymer ?
#
loop_
_entity_poly.entity_id
_entity_poly.type
_entity_poly.pdbx_seq_one_letter_code
_entity_poly.pdbx_strand_id
1 'polypeptide(L)'
;ALGMGCGFTLALVILGSIRELVGVGSIFGFQILPAQYEHWIIMILPAGAFITLGLLIGVFNLLSSKIKGYESHTDIHCGRCYK
;
A
#
# COMPACT_ATOMS: atom_id res chain seq x y z
N ALA A 1 15.36 5.85 12.65
CA ALA A 1 15.37 5.86 11.18
C ALA A 1 14.83 4.56 10.55
N LEU A 2 15.17 3.38 11.08
CA LEU A 2 14.76 2.07 10.54
C LEU A 2 13.23 1.90 10.40
N GLY A 3 12.43 2.42 11.34
CA GLY A 3 10.97 2.31 11.28
C GLY A 3 10.33 3.04 10.09
N MET A 4 10.81 4.25 9.76
CA MET A 4 10.28 5.02 8.62
C MET A 4 10.62 4.38 7.27
N GLY A 5 11.84 3.85 7.13
CA GLY A 5 12.25 3.14 5.92
C GLY A 5 11.49 1.82 5.73
N CYS A 6 11.34 1.03 6.80
CA CYS A 6 10.65 -0.25 6.77
C CYS A 6 9.16 -0.10 6.39
N GLY A 7 8.48 0.90 6.98
CA GLY A 7 7.08 1.20 6.64
C GLY A 7 6.91 1.63 5.17
N PHE A 8 7.83 2.44 4.66
CA PHE A 8 7.80 2.86 3.26
C PHE A 8 8.03 1.69 2.30
N THR A 9 9.01 0.83 2.57
CA THR A 9 9.24 -0.37 1.73
C THR A 9 8.06 -1.33 1.76
N LEU A 10 7.44 -1.54 2.93
CA LEU A 10 6.26 -2.39 3.06
C LEU A 10 5.09 -1.83 2.24
N ALA A 11 4.86 -0.52 2.33
CA ALA A 11 3.82 0.15 1.55
C ALA A 11 4.05 0.00 0.03
N LEU A 12 5.30 0.16 -0.44
CA LEU A 12 5.64 -0.01 -1.85
C LEU A 12 5.47 -1.46 -2.33
N VAL A 13 5.85 -2.45 -1.51
CA VAL A 13 5.66 -3.88 -1.83
C VAL A 13 4.18 -4.23 -1.96
N ILE A 14 3.35 -3.76 -1.02
CA ILE A 14 1.90 -3.97 -1.07
C ILE A 14 1.30 -3.30 -2.30
N LEU A 15 1.64 -2.03 -2.56
CA LEU A 15 1.17 -1.29 -3.72
C LEU A 15 1.58 -1.96 -5.04
N GLY A 16 2.85 -2.39 -5.17
CA GLY A 16 3.34 -3.09 -6.35
C GLY A 16 2.63 -4.42 -6.58
N SER A 17 2.42 -5.20 -5.51
CA SER A 17 1.71 -6.48 -5.59
C SER A 17 0.28 -6.31 -6.10
N ILE A 18 -0.44 -5.29 -5.63
CA ILE A 18 -1.80 -4.98 -6.10
C ILE A 18 -1.78 -4.53 -7.56
N ARG A 19 -0.78 -3.74 -7.99
CA ARG A 19 -0.67 -3.28 -9.39
C ARG A 19 -0.38 -4.41 -10.37
N GLU A 20 0.48 -5.35 -10.01
CA GLU A 20 0.76 -6.54 -10.83
C GLU A 20 -0.49 -7.43 -10.96
N LEU A 21 -1.16 -7.66 -9.83
CA LEU A 21 -2.40 -8.43 -9.75
C LEU A 21 -3.52 -7.87 -10.62
N VAL A 22 -3.81 -6.57 -10.50
CA VAL A 22 -4.96 -5.92 -11.17
C VAL A 22 -4.61 -5.46 -12.59
N GLY A 23 -3.35 -5.12 -12.85
CA GLY A 23 -2.89 -4.67 -14.17
C GLY A 23 -2.69 -5.81 -15.16
N VAL A 24 -2.02 -6.89 -14.74
CA VAL A 24 -1.55 -7.98 -15.63
C VAL A 24 -2.32 -9.28 -15.41
N GLY A 25 -3.00 -9.44 -14.28
CA GLY A 25 -3.77 -10.66 -13.98
C GLY A 25 -2.90 -11.90 -13.72
N SER A 26 -1.63 -11.69 -13.35
CA SER A 26 -0.65 -12.73 -13.08
C SER A 26 0.06 -12.45 -11.74
N ILE A 27 0.18 -13.45 -10.87
CA ILE A 27 1.05 -13.40 -9.69
C ILE A 27 2.28 -14.22 -10.04
N PHE A 28 3.46 -13.61 -9.99
CA PHE A 28 4.74 -14.32 -10.05
C PHE A 28 4.92 -15.21 -11.30
N GLY A 29 4.30 -14.85 -12.43
CA GLY A 29 4.36 -15.61 -13.68
C GLY A 29 3.36 -16.76 -13.80
N PHE A 30 2.52 -17.00 -12.78
CA PHE A 30 1.37 -17.91 -12.88
C PHE A 30 0.12 -17.12 -13.25
N GLN A 31 -0.41 -17.39 -14.45
CA GLN A 31 -1.65 -16.80 -14.95
C GLN A 31 -2.84 -17.39 -14.18
N ILE A 32 -3.30 -16.70 -13.11
CA ILE A 32 -4.46 -17.15 -12.32
C ILE A 32 -5.77 -16.80 -13.03
N LEU A 33 -5.77 -15.76 -13.86
CA LEU A 33 -6.95 -15.31 -14.60
C LEU A 33 -6.91 -15.84 -16.04
N PRO A 34 -8.00 -16.46 -16.54
CA PRO A 34 -8.04 -17.06 -17.86
C PRO A 34 -7.73 -16.03 -18.95
N ALA A 35 -7.29 -16.49 -20.12
CA ALA A 35 -6.79 -15.71 -21.27
C ALA A 35 -7.72 -14.61 -21.84
N GLN A 36 -8.88 -14.38 -21.20
CA GLN A 36 -9.89 -13.37 -21.54
C GLN A 36 -9.86 -12.18 -20.57
N TYR A 37 -8.87 -12.10 -19.68
CA TYR A 37 -8.70 -10.92 -18.83
C TYR A 37 -8.07 -9.78 -19.64
N GLU A 38 -8.92 -8.87 -20.09
CA GLU A 38 -8.49 -7.59 -20.65
C GLU A 38 -7.67 -6.85 -19.60
N HIS A 39 -6.38 -6.65 -19.89
CA HIS A 39 -5.46 -5.96 -18.99
C HIS A 39 -6.03 -4.60 -18.61
N TRP A 40 -6.15 -4.33 -17.31
CA TRP A 40 -6.68 -3.05 -16.87
C TRP A 40 -5.59 -1.98 -16.97
N ILE A 41 -5.44 -1.42 -18.17
CA ILE A 41 -4.38 -0.45 -18.54
C ILE A 41 -4.32 0.76 -17.60
N ILE A 42 -5.45 1.11 -16.96
CA ILE A 42 -5.58 2.24 -16.05
C ILE A 42 -4.72 2.07 -14.78
N MET A 43 -4.40 0.82 -14.39
CA MET A 43 -3.57 0.52 -13.23
C MET A 43 -2.06 0.63 -13.50
N ILE A 44 -1.66 0.50 -14.76
CA ILE A 44 -0.28 0.72 -15.21
C ILE A 44 -0.01 2.21 -15.37
N LEU A 45 -1.02 3.00 -15.75
CA LEU A 45 -0.90 4.46 -15.85
C LEU A 45 -0.68 5.14 -14.48
N PRO A 46 -0.11 6.36 -14.46
CA PRO A 46 0.08 7.15 -13.23
C PRO A 46 -1.22 7.37 -12.45
N ALA A 47 -2.36 7.49 -13.15
CA ALA A 47 -3.69 7.60 -12.56
C ALA A 47 -4.00 6.43 -11.62
N GLY A 48 -3.55 5.23 -11.96
CA GLY A 48 -3.77 4.04 -11.16
C GLY A 48 -3.05 4.07 -9.82
N ALA A 49 -1.83 4.62 -9.78
CA ALA A 49 -1.06 4.76 -8.55
C ALA A 49 -1.78 5.64 -7.52
N PHE A 50 -2.41 6.73 -7.97
CA PHE A 50 -3.18 7.62 -7.10
C PHE A 50 -4.44 6.95 -6.52
N ILE A 51 -5.14 6.15 -7.32
CA ILE A 51 -6.30 5.38 -6.87
C ILE A 51 -5.89 4.36 -5.81
N THR A 52 -4.83 3.58 -6.07
CA THR A 52 -4.34 2.59 -5.09
C THR A 52 -3.82 3.26 -3.82
N LEU A 53 -3.15 4.42 -3.91
CA LEU A 53 -2.68 5.16 -2.74
C LEU A 53 -3.86 5.70 -1.91
N GLY A 54 -4.86 6.30 -2.55
CA GLY A 54 -6.06 6.79 -1.88
C GLY A 54 -6.85 5.67 -1.20
N LEU A 55 -6.98 4.52 -1.86
CA LEU A 55 -7.62 3.33 -1.29
C LEU A 55 -6.81 2.76 -0.13
N LEU A 56 -5.48 2.69 -0.25
CA LEU A 56 -4.61 2.21 0.82
C LEU A 56 -4.71 3.10 2.07
N ILE A 57 -4.70 4.43 1.89
CA ILE A 57 -4.89 5.39 2.99
C ILE A 57 -6.30 5.25 3.59
N GLY A 58 -7.33 5.09 2.76
CA GLY A 58 -8.70 4.87 3.22
C GLY A 58 -8.84 3.58 4.04
N VAL A 59 -8.25 2.49 3.57
CA VAL A 59 -8.19 1.20 4.29
C VAL A 59 -7.42 1.38 5.60
N PHE A 60 -6.26 2.03 5.60
CA PHE A 60 -5.51 2.30 6.82
C PHE A 60 -6.27 3.18 7.81
N ASN A 61 -7.06 4.15 7.35
CA ASN A 61 -7.89 4.98 8.22
C ASN A 61 -9.04 4.17 8.87
N LEU A 62 -9.68 3.29 8.10
CA LEU A 62 -10.70 2.37 8.59
C LEU A 62 -10.11 1.34 9.56
N LEU A 63 -8.95 0.79 9.23
CA LEU A 63 -8.21 -0.12 10.08
C LEU A 63 -7.74 0.58 11.35
N SER A 64 -7.15 1.77 11.28
CA SER A 64 -6.73 2.56 12.44
C SER A 64 -7.91 2.84 13.39
N SER A 65 -9.08 3.12 12.84
CA SER A 65 -10.32 3.27 13.62
C SER A 65 -10.72 2.00 14.38
N LYS A 66 -10.41 0.80 13.86
CA LYS A 66 -10.64 -0.50 14.51
C LYS A 66 -9.47 -0.95 15.40
N ILE A 67 -8.26 -0.60 15.01
CA ILE A 67 -6.96 -0.97 15.59
C ILE A 67 -6.55 0.07 16.64
N LYS A 68 -7.52 0.74 17.29
CA LYS A 68 -7.29 1.59 18.47
C LYS A 68 -6.63 0.84 19.66
N GLY A 69 -6.27 -0.43 19.50
CA GLY A 69 -5.41 -1.23 20.39
C GLY A 69 -4.01 -1.60 19.86
N TYR A 70 -3.58 -1.12 18.68
CA TYR A 70 -2.23 -1.33 18.13
C TYR A 70 -1.61 -0.02 17.61
N GLU A 71 -2.00 1.12 18.21
CA GLU A 71 -1.15 2.32 18.28
C GLU A 71 -0.04 2.06 19.31
N SER A 72 0.84 1.10 19.00
CA SER A 72 1.99 0.79 19.82
C SER A 72 3.26 1.01 19.00
N HIS A 73 3.84 2.17 19.29
CA HIS A 73 5.27 2.34 19.40
C HIS A 73 6.05 2.38 18.08
N THR A 74 6.02 3.54 17.43
CA THR A 74 7.29 4.13 17.00
C THR A 74 7.32 5.57 17.45
N ASP A 75 8.05 5.78 18.55
CA ASP A 75 8.50 7.07 19.04
C ASP A 75 8.81 8.08 17.95
N ILE A 76 8.14 9.23 18.03
CA ILE A 76 8.85 10.49 18.01
C ILE A 76 8.54 11.19 19.33
N HIS A 77 8.94 10.56 20.43
CA HIS A 77 9.21 11.28 21.67
C HIS A 77 10.61 11.89 21.59
N CYS A 78 10.78 12.91 20.75
CA CYS A 78 11.81 13.93 20.97
C CYS A 78 11.48 15.18 20.16
N GLY A 79 10.89 16.17 20.82
CA GLY A 79 10.54 17.47 20.21
C GLY A 79 9.96 18.49 21.18
N ARG A 80 9.71 18.13 22.45
CA ARG A 80 9.31 19.08 23.50
C ARG A 80 10.47 19.84 24.17
N CYS A 81 11.63 19.92 23.51
CA CYS A 81 12.65 20.91 23.83
C CYS A 81 12.66 22.04 22.79
N TYR A 82 11.49 22.63 22.53
CA TYR A 82 11.41 24.04 22.18
C TYR A 82 10.89 24.73 23.45
N LYS A 83 11.81 25.16 24.30
CA LYS A 83 11.56 26.13 25.37
C LYS A 83 12.61 27.20 25.25
#